data_AF-A0A370WVL6-F1
#
_entry.id   AF-A0A370WVL6-F1
#
_cell.length_a   1.000
_cell.length_b   1.000
_cell.length_c   1.000
_cell.angle_alpha   90.00
_cell.angle_beta   90.00
_cell.angle_gamma   90.00
#
_symmetry.space_group_name_H-M   'P 1'
#
loop_
_entity.id
_entity.type
_entity.pdbx_description
1 polymer ?
#
loop_
_entity_poly.entity_id
_entity_poly.type
_entity_poly.pdbx_seq_one_letter_code
_entity_poly.pdbx_strand_id
1 'polypeptide(L)'
;MYVAVKGGEQAIARSLELLAEARRGNTAVPELELAQIREQLRLGVARVMQEGSLYDEDLAALAIRQAAGDMLEAIFLLRAYRTTLPRFGYTLPLDTTAMRVRRRVSGTFKDIPGGQVLGPTYDYTQRLLEFDVAPVPHVAPAEAPLPSNMPRVLDLLDAEALIERIEPGNDPEPIDLTREPLTFPADRATRLQNLSRGDEGFLLGMAYSTQRGYAESHPFAGEIRMGEVDVSVCPEELGFVIEIGAIVLTECQMINQFHGGNGVPPQFTRGYGLTMGEGERKAMSMALVDRALRCDELAEPNYAPAQNQEFVLSHSDSVEASGFVQHLKLPHYVDFQAELSLLRTLAAQHAAPPPVKQGEAGRGSPALAPAQECATPPQLSPVAQGRESIEVQGT
;
A
#
# COMPACT_ATOMS: atom_id res chain seq x y z
N MET A 1 -5.81 36.50 -39.33
CA MET A 1 -5.06 35.30 -39.71
C MET A 1 -4.29 34.85 -38.47
N TYR A 2 -4.55 33.67 -37.94
CA TYR A 2 -3.75 33.12 -36.83
C TYR A 2 -2.60 32.29 -37.44
N VAL A 3 -1.38 32.51 -36.96
CA VAL A 3 -0.20 31.74 -37.35
C VAL A 3 0.25 30.94 -36.14
N ALA A 4 0.38 29.62 -36.29
CA ALA A 4 0.91 28.78 -35.23
C ALA A 4 2.40 29.09 -35.03
N VAL A 5 2.79 29.40 -33.80
CA VAL A 5 4.18 29.58 -33.39
C VAL A 5 4.58 28.45 -32.45
N LYS A 6 5.87 28.06 -32.48
CA LYS A 6 6.40 27.09 -31.51
C LYS A 6 6.60 27.79 -30.16
N GLY A 7 6.18 27.15 -29.06
CA GLY A 7 6.35 27.69 -27.71
C GLY A 7 6.41 26.65 -26.58
N GLY A 8 6.02 25.39 -26.84
CA GLY A 8 5.95 24.35 -25.81
C GLY A 8 7.30 24.04 -25.15
N GLU A 9 8.37 23.87 -25.95
CA GLU A 9 9.70 23.55 -25.43
C GLU A 9 10.26 24.64 -24.51
N GLN A 10 10.14 25.92 -24.92
CA GLN A 10 10.59 27.05 -24.12
C GLN A 10 9.77 27.19 -22.82
N ALA A 11 8.47 26.95 -22.88
CA ALA A 11 7.60 26.96 -21.70
C ALA A 11 7.99 25.85 -20.72
N ILE A 12 8.27 24.64 -21.20
CA ILE A 12 8.73 23.52 -20.37
C ILE A 12 10.08 23.85 -19.72
N ALA A 13 11.06 24.32 -20.50
CA ALA A 13 12.38 24.67 -19.98
C ALA A 13 12.28 25.71 -18.85
N ARG A 14 11.50 26.78 -19.05
CA ARG A 14 11.29 27.81 -18.03
C ARG A 14 10.55 27.27 -16.80
N SER A 15 9.59 26.37 -16.99
CA SER A 15 8.90 25.69 -15.89
C SER A 15 9.86 24.88 -15.02
N LEU A 16 10.84 24.20 -15.63
CA LEU A 16 11.86 23.43 -14.88
C LEU A 16 12.80 24.33 -14.09
N GLU A 17 13.17 25.50 -14.62
CA GLU A 17 13.94 26.51 -13.88
C GLU A 17 13.16 27.03 -12.66
N LEU A 18 11.88 27.34 -12.84
CA LEU A 18 11.00 27.78 -11.75
C LEU A 18 10.83 26.69 -10.68
N LEU A 19 10.74 25.42 -11.09
CA LEU A 19 10.68 24.29 -10.16
C LEU A 19 11.99 24.15 -9.36
N ALA A 20 13.14 24.31 -10.02
CA ALA A 20 14.44 24.27 -9.35
C ALA A 20 14.62 25.42 -8.35
N GLU A 21 14.17 26.63 -8.71
CA GLU A 21 14.15 27.80 -7.82
C GLU A 21 13.23 27.54 -6.61
N ALA A 22 12.00 27.07 -6.86
CA ALA A 22 11.03 26.75 -5.81
C ALA A 22 11.54 25.66 -4.86
N ARG A 23 12.18 24.62 -5.39
CA ARG A 23 12.82 23.55 -4.59
C ARG A 23 13.95 24.09 -3.73
N ARG A 24 14.79 25.00 -4.25
CA ARG A 24 15.87 25.61 -3.46
C ARG A 24 15.34 26.50 -2.34
N GLY A 25 14.25 27.23 -2.59
CA GLY A 25 13.66 28.14 -1.63
C GLY A 25 14.58 29.29 -1.23
N ASN A 26 14.44 29.78 0.01
CA ASN A 26 15.23 30.90 0.51
C ASN A 26 16.72 30.52 0.65
N THR A 27 17.60 31.22 -0.08
CA THR A 27 19.04 30.95 -0.09
C THR A 27 19.76 31.35 1.19
N ALA A 28 19.11 32.12 2.08
CA ALA A 28 19.62 32.37 3.43
C ALA A 28 19.48 31.15 4.35
N VAL A 29 18.62 30.19 4.01
CA VAL A 29 18.51 28.90 4.71
C VAL A 29 19.54 27.92 4.12
N PRO A 30 20.32 27.22 4.96
CA PRO A 30 21.22 26.17 4.50
C PRO A 30 20.51 25.15 3.62
N GLU A 31 21.18 24.68 2.57
CA GLU A 31 20.64 23.64 1.70
C GLU A 31 20.56 22.30 2.44
N LEU A 32 19.52 21.52 2.15
CA LEU A 32 19.36 20.17 2.70
C LEU A 32 20.45 19.23 2.15
N GLU A 33 21.24 18.68 3.06
CA GLU A 33 22.25 17.67 2.74
C GLU A 33 21.61 16.27 2.68
N LEU A 34 22.16 15.39 1.83
CA LEU A 34 21.66 14.02 1.71
C LEU A 34 21.77 13.26 3.03
N ALA A 35 22.88 13.44 3.77
CA ALA A 35 23.07 12.82 5.07
C ALA A 35 22.00 13.24 6.10
N GLN A 36 21.54 14.50 6.06
CA GLN A 36 20.47 14.95 6.94
C GLN A 36 19.17 14.19 6.66
N ILE A 37 18.80 14.03 5.39
CA ILE A 37 17.59 13.30 4.99
C ILE A 37 17.72 11.83 5.34
N ARG A 38 18.85 11.20 5.01
CA ARG A 38 19.13 9.80 5.29
C ARG A 38 18.99 9.47 6.78
N GLU A 39 19.69 10.23 7.62
CA GLU A 39 19.80 9.94 9.06
C GLU A 39 18.55 10.40 9.85
N GLN A 40 17.93 11.52 9.47
CA GLN A 40 16.88 12.16 10.30
C GLN A 40 15.46 11.91 9.78
N LEU A 41 15.29 11.65 8.47
CA LEU A 41 14.01 11.32 7.84
C LEU A 41 13.92 9.82 7.49
N ARG A 42 14.56 8.97 8.28
CA ARG A 42 14.70 7.51 8.09
C ARG A 42 13.40 6.77 7.73
N LEU A 43 12.26 7.16 8.29
CA LEU A 43 10.97 6.53 7.97
C LEU A 43 10.48 6.89 6.56
N GLY A 44 10.70 8.12 6.11
CA GLY A 44 10.41 8.54 4.74
C GLY A 44 11.34 7.84 3.73
N VAL A 45 12.63 7.74 4.07
CA VAL A 45 13.63 7.00 3.28
C VAL A 45 13.23 5.53 3.14
N ALA A 46 12.85 4.87 4.24
CA ALA A 46 12.36 3.49 4.22
C ALA A 46 11.14 3.30 3.30
N ARG A 47 10.16 4.22 3.36
CA ARG A 47 8.99 4.20 2.46
C ARG A 47 9.41 4.34 0.99
N VAL A 48 10.30 5.28 0.68
CA VAL A 48 10.77 5.50 -0.70
C VAL A 48 11.56 4.30 -1.22
N MET A 49 12.41 3.66 -0.42
CA MET A 49 13.09 2.41 -0.81
C MET A 49 12.09 1.29 -1.09
N GLN A 50 11.15 1.09 -0.17
CA GLN A 50 10.15 0.04 -0.23
C GLN A 50 9.27 0.15 -1.48
N GLU A 51 8.57 1.28 -1.61
CA GLU A 51 7.68 1.52 -2.75
C GLU A 51 8.49 1.81 -4.02
N GLY A 52 9.72 2.30 -3.96
CA GLY A 52 10.62 2.44 -5.12
C GLY A 52 11.20 1.11 -5.62
N SER A 53 11.13 0.05 -4.81
CA SER A 53 11.71 -1.29 -5.09
C SER A 53 13.22 -1.30 -5.28
N LEU A 54 13.94 -0.44 -4.55
CA LEU A 54 15.40 -0.36 -4.58
C LEU A 54 15.91 -0.03 -3.18
N TYR A 55 16.68 -0.95 -2.60
CA TYR A 55 17.32 -0.74 -1.30
C TYR A 55 18.63 0.04 -1.51
N ASP A 56 18.57 1.35 -1.31
CA ASP A 56 19.73 2.25 -1.25
C ASP A 56 19.28 3.55 -0.57
N GLU A 57 19.78 3.78 0.64
CA GLU A 57 19.35 4.91 1.47
C GLU A 57 19.81 6.26 0.91
N ASP A 58 20.97 6.30 0.24
CA ASP A 58 21.52 7.52 -0.36
C ASP A 58 20.72 7.92 -1.61
N LEU A 59 20.36 6.95 -2.45
CA LEU A 59 19.51 7.19 -3.62
C LEU A 59 18.08 7.57 -3.22
N ALA A 60 17.53 6.94 -2.19
CA ALA A 60 16.22 7.32 -1.65
C ALA A 60 16.25 8.75 -1.06
N ALA A 61 17.29 9.10 -0.30
CA ALA A 61 17.48 10.47 0.19
C ALA A 61 17.64 11.49 -0.96
N LEU A 62 18.37 11.12 -2.01
CA LEU A 62 18.52 11.94 -3.22
C LEU A 62 17.17 12.17 -3.91
N ALA A 63 16.36 11.11 -4.07
CA ALA A 63 15.04 11.20 -4.67
C ALA A 63 14.11 12.11 -3.84
N ILE A 64 14.08 11.96 -2.51
CA ILE A 64 13.31 12.82 -1.59
C ILE A 64 13.72 14.28 -1.76
N ARG A 65 15.03 14.57 -1.77
CA ARG A 65 15.53 15.93 -1.95
C ARG A 65 15.13 16.49 -3.32
N GLN A 66 15.29 15.71 -4.38
CA GLN A 66 14.99 16.11 -5.75
C GLN A 66 13.50 16.42 -5.93
N ALA A 67 12.63 15.65 -5.28
CA ALA A 67 11.18 15.79 -5.26
C ALA A 67 10.67 16.85 -4.25
N ALA A 68 11.55 17.61 -3.61
CA ALA A 68 11.18 18.60 -2.59
C ALA A 68 10.31 18.02 -1.45
N GLY A 69 10.51 16.75 -1.10
CA GLY A 69 9.75 16.05 -0.07
C GLY A 69 8.43 15.40 -0.54
N ASP A 70 8.06 15.51 -1.82
CA ASP A 70 6.96 14.72 -2.38
C ASP A 70 7.37 13.24 -2.47
N MET A 71 6.77 12.42 -1.60
CA MET A 71 7.10 11.00 -1.49
C MET A 71 6.71 10.21 -2.74
N LEU A 72 5.59 10.54 -3.40
CA LEU A 72 5.13 9.81 -4.59
C LEU A 72 6.06 10.09 -5.78
N GLU A 73 6.47 11.35 -5.95
CA GLU A 73 7.47 11.71 -6.96
C GLU A 73 8.83 11.09 -6.65
N ALA A 74 9.27 11.08 -5.37
CA ALA A 74 10.51 10.43 -4.97
C ALA A 74 10.50 8.91 -5.25
N ILE A 75 9.39 8.23 -4.96
CA ILE A 75 9.18 6.82 -5.29
C ILE A 75 9.29 6.62 -6.79
N PHE A 76 8.64 7.47 -7.59
CA PHE A 76 8.69 7.36 -9.04
C PHE A 76 10.10 7.58 -9.59
N LEU A 77 10.83 8.59 -9.10
CA LEU A 77 12.23 8.84 -9.48
C LEU A 77 13.12 7.62 -9.19
N LEU A 78 13.01 7.04 -7.99
CA LEU A 78 13.82 5.88 -7.60
C LEU A 78 13.44 4.64 -8.45
N ARG A 79 12.14 4.43 -8.68
CA ARG A 79 11.63 3.34 -9.52
C ARG A 79 12.08 3.48 -10.97
N ALA A 80 12.07 4.71 -11.51
CA ALA A 80 12.57 5.00 -12.85
C ALA A 80 14.08 4.76 -12.93
N TYR A 81 14.85 5.22 -11.94
CA TYR A 81 16.30 4.98 -11.88
C TYR A 81 16.64 3.48 -11.86
N ARG A 82 15.89 2.66 -11.11
CA ARG A 82 16.05 1.20 -11.10
C ARG A 82 16.02 0.59 -12.50
N THR A 83 15.22 1.12 -13.42
CA THR A 83 15.14 0.61 -14.81
C THR A 83 16.41 0.84 -15.62
N THR A 84 17.27 1.76 -15.19
CA THR A 84 18.56 2.05 -15.83
C THR A 84 19.69 1.15 -15.34
N LEU A 85 19.47 0.40 -14.25
CA LEU A 85 20.48 -0.41 -13.61
C LEU A 85 20.53 -1.83 -14.23
N PRO A 86 21.73 -2.40 -14.44
CA PRO A 86 21.85 -3.79 -14.84
C PRO A 86 21.44 -4.72 -13.69
N ARG A 87 20.78 -5.84 -14.02
CA ARG A 87 20.53 -6.93 -13.08
C ARG A 87 21.70 -7.91 -13.12
N PHE A 88 22.53 -7.92 -12.07
CA PHE A 88 23.69 -8.81 -12.00
C PHE A 88 23.34 -10.25 -11.61
N GLY A 89 22.22 -10.47 -10.93
CA GLY A 89 21.79 -11.81 -10.49
C GLY A 89 20.69 -11.75 -9.45
N TYR A 90 20.49 -12.86 -8.76
CA TYR A 90 19.53 -13.00 -7.65
C TYR A 90 20.28 -13.37 -6.37
N THR A 91 19.74 -12.91 -5.24
CA THR A 91 20.19 -13.34 -3.93
C THR A 91 19.65 -14.74 -3.65
N LEU A 92 20.25 -15.43 -2.69
CA LEU A 92 19.55 -16.51 -2.00
C LEU A 92 18.32 -15.94 -1.25
N PRO A 93 17.31 -16.77 -0.94
CA PRO A 93 16.22 -16.36 -0.07
C PRO A 93 16.74 -15.80 1.26
N LEU A 94 16.14 -14.71 1.72
CA LEU A 94 16.51 -14.06 2.98
C LEU A 94 16.11 -14.93 4.17
N ASP A 95 17.02 -15.12 5.12
CA ASP A 95 16.74 -15.83 6.37
C ASP A 95 16.42 -14.85 7.51
N THR A 96 15.13 -14.54 7.70
CA THR A 96 14.68 -13.66 8.79
C THR A 96 14.73 -14.32 10.17
N THR A 97 15.02 -15.62 10.25
CA THR A 97 15.22 -16.31 11.54
C THR A 97 16.56 -15.93 12.17
N ALA A 98 17.56 -15.60 11.33
CA ALA A 98 18.89 -15.14 11.72
C ALA A 98 19.00 -13.61 11.87
N MET A 99 17.88 -12.88 11.83
CA MET A 99 17.85 -11.42 11.91
C MET A 99 18.56 -10.90 13.18
N ARG A 100 19.45 -9.91 13.01
CA ARG A 100 20.01 -9.12 14.11
C ARG A 100 18.97 -8.12 14.59
N VAL A 101 18.10 -8.60 15.48
CA VAL A 101 16.92 -7.88 15.98
C VAL A 101 17.30 -6.60 16.72
N ARG A 102 16.69 -5.48 16.31
CA ARG A 102 16.70 -4.19 17.01
C ARG A 102 15.36 -3.89 17.68
N ARG A 103 14.28 -4.48 17.16
CA ARG A 103 12.91 -4.39 17.69
C ARG A 103 12.20 -5.71 17.43
N ARG A 104 11.44 -6.20 18.41
CA ARG A 104 10.66 -7.42 18.34
C ARG A 104 9.53 -7.37 19.34
N VAL A 105 8.29 -7.40 18.86
CA VAL A 105 7.11 -7.38 19.71
C VAL A 105 6.09 -8.43 19.28
N SER A 106 5.33 -8.95 20.24
CA SER A 106 4.20 -9.85 20.03
C SER A 106 3.00 -9.37 20.83
N GLY A 107 1.84 -9.30 20.18
CA GLY A 107 0.56 -8.96 20.81
C GLY A 107 -0.21 -10.16 21.35
N THR A 108 0.30 -11.39 21.16
CA THR A 108 -0.43 -12.64 21.47
C THR A 108 0.04 -13.31 22.75
N PHE A 109 1.23 -12.97 23.24
CA PHE A 109 1.78 -13.45 24.50
C PHE A 109 2.41 -12.31 25.29
N LYS A 110 2.27 -12.38 26.62
CA LYS A 110 2.92 -11.42 27.53
C LYS A 110 4.45 -11.51 27.39
N ASP A 111 4.98 -12.72 27.50
CA ASP A 111 6.40 -13.03 27.39
C ASP A 111 6.60 -14.09 26.31
N ILE A 112 7.66 -13.93 25.51
CA ILE A 112 8.05 -14.83 24.43
C ILE A 112 9.54 -15.19 24.59
N PRO A 113 10.00 -16.37 24.14
CA PRO A 113 11.43 -16.67 24.13
C PRO A 113 12.22 -15.58 23.40
N GLY A 114 13.28 -15.07 24.01
CA GLY A 114 14.01 -13.89 23.52
C GLY A 114 13.50 -12.54 24.04
N GLY A 115 12.32 -12.51 24.68
CA GLY A 115 11.71 -11.31 25.27
C GLY A 115 11.03 -10.37 24.26
N GLN A 116 10.34 -9.37 24.81
CA GLN A 116 9.78 -8.24 24.09
C GLN A 116 10.85 -7.13 24.00
N VAL A 117 11.24 -6.74 22.79
CA VAL A 117 12.26 -5.72 22.51
C VAL A 117 11.57 -4.53 21.83
N LEU A 118 11.32 -3.44 22.56
CA LEU A 118 10.57 -2.31 22.00
C LEU A 118 11.34 -1.54 20.93
N GLY A 119 12.67 -1.46 21.03
CA GLY A 119 13.50 -0.70 20.10
C GLY A 119 13.09 0.79 19.96
N PRO A 120 13.58 1.49 18.92
CA PRO A 120 13.19 2.88 18.65
C PRO A 120 11.77 2.95 18.07
N THR A 121 10.79 3.37 18.86
CA THR A 121 9.37 3.41 18.45
C THR A 121 8.63 4.67 18.89
N TYR A 122 7.61 5.05 18.11
CA TYR A 122 6.64 6.09 18.47
C TYR A 122 5.44 5.57 19.28
N ASP A 123 5.30 4.26 19.48
CA ASP A 123 4.07 3.63 20.02
C ASP A 123 3.59 4.27 21.32
N TYR A 124 4.51 4.56 22.24
CA TYR A 124 4.21 5.05 23.59
C TYR A 124 4.43 6.56 23.76
N THR A 125 4.69 7.29 22.68
CA THR A 125 4.89 8.75 22.72
C THR A 125 3.58 9.50 22.97
N GLN A 126 3.66 10.70 23.53
CA GLN A 126 2.53 11.63 23.51
C GLN A 126 2.53 12.37 22.18
N ARG A 127 1.41 12.38 21.47
CA ARG A 127 1.32 12.97 20.11
C ARG A 127 1.14 14.49 20.20
N LEU A 128 2.12 15.16 20.80
CA LEU A 128 2.18 16.60 20.99
C LEU A 128 3.30 17.17 20.13
N LEU A 129 3.09 18.35 19.55
CA LEU A 129 4.16 19.05 18.83
C LEU A 129 5.20 19.55 19.83
N GLU A 130 6.46 19.22 19.57
CA GLU A 130 7.62 19.68 20.35
C GLU A 130 8.09 21.03 19.78
N PHE A 131 7.99 22.09 20.59
CA PHE A 131 8.44 23.44 20.20
C PHE A 131 9.88 23.74 20.60
N ASP A 132 10.38 23.03 21.62
CA ASP A 132 11.73 23.16 22.13
C ASP A 132 12.57 21.98 21.66
N VAL A 133 13.82 22.23 21.28
CA VAL A 133 14.78 21.17 20.97
C VAL A 133 15.22 20.52 22.28
N ALA A 134 14.63 19.38 22.62
CA ALA A 134 15.10 18.59 23.74
C ALA A 134 16.49 18.01 23.44
N PRO A 135 17.43 18.00 24.41
CA PRO A 135 18.71 17.33 24.22
C PRO A 135 18.46 15.83 23.98
N VAL A 136 19.11 15.28 22.95
CA VAL A 136 19.03 13.85 22.66
C VAL A 136 19.72 13.10 23.81
N PRO A 137 19.01 12.21 24.54
CA PRO A 137 19.63 11.48 25.64
C PRO A 137 20.66 10.50 25.10
N HIS A 138 21.83 10.45 25.73
CA HIS A 138 22.81 9.40 25.46
C HIS A 138 22.32 8.09 26.07
N VAL A 139 21.87 7.16 25.23
CA VAL A 139 21.41 5.83 25.68
C VAL A 139 22.64 4.96 25.96
N ALA A 140 22.80 4.53 27.21
CA ALA A 140 23.81 3.53 27.56
C ALA A 140 23.39 2.16 27.01
N PRO A 141 24.29 1.38 26.37
CA PRO A 141 24.00 0.01 25.98
C PRO A 141 23.58 -0.84 27.18
N ALA A 142 22.70 -1.81 26.95
CA ALA A 142 22.32 -2.77 27.98
C ALA A 142 23.54 -3.61 28.42
N GLU A 143 23.60 -3.99 29.70
CA GLU A 143 24.71 -4.79 30.26
C GLU A 143 24.81 -6.18 29.63
N ALA A 144 23.67 -6.79 29.28
CA ALA A 144 23.60 -8.08 28.62
C ALA A 144 23.14 -7.90 27.16
N PRO A 145 23.81 -8.57 26.20
CA PRO A 145 23.34 -8.59 24.83
C PRO A 145 22.01 -9.34 24.73
N LEU A 146 21.25 -9.04 23.67
CA LEU A 146 20.07 -9.82 23.35
C LEU A 146 20.44 -11.29 23.03
N PRO A 147 19.57 -12.26 23.33
CA PRO A 147 19.81 -13.65 22.99
C PRO A 147 20.04 -13.83 21.48
N SER A 148 21.02 -14.65 21.11
CA SER A 148 21.34 -14.92 19.69
C SER A 148 20.28 -15.76 18.98
N ASN A 149 19.42 -16.47 19.73
CA ASN A 149 18.32 -17.24 19.20
C ASN A 149 16.99 -16.65 19.69
N MET A 150 16.17 -16.17 18.77
CA MET A 150 14.83 -15.65 19.01
C MET A 150 13.82 -16.35 18.09
N PRO A 151 13.33 -17.55 18.47
CA PRO A 151 12.40 -18.31 17.64
C PRO A 151 11.15 -17.47 17.35
N ARG A 152 10.55 -17.66 16.17
CA ARG A 152 9.34 -16.93 15.82
C ARG A 152 8.17 -17.41 16.65
N VAL A 153 7.27 -16.50 17.02
CA VAL A 153 6.08 -16.82 17.81
C VAL A 153 5.19 -17.81 17.06
N LEU A 154 5.08 -17.68 15.74
CA LEU A 154 4.29 -18.61 14.93
C LEU A 154 4.92 -20.00 14.83
N ASP A 155 6.24 -20.14 14.98
CA ASP A 155 6.91 -21.45 15.00
C ASP A 155 6.53 -22.23 16.27
N LEU A 156 6.29 -21.52 17.39
CA LEU A 156 5.80 -22.13 18.63
C LEU A 156 4.36 -22.65 18.47
N LEU A 157 3.50 -21.87 17.82
CA LEU A 157 2.12 -22.28 17.53
C LEU A 157 2.06 -23.44 16.52
N ASP A 158 2.96 -23.44 15.53
CA ASP A 158 3.05 -24.51 14.53
C ASP A 158 3.51 -25.83 15.17
N ALA A 159 4.44 -25.78 16.13
CA ALA A 159 4.87 -26.95 16.89
C ALA A 159 3.73 -27.62 17.68
N GLU A 160 2.69 -26.86 18.06
CA GLU A 160 1.46 -27.34 18.71
C GLU A 160 0.31 -27.61 17.72
N ALA A 161 0.56 -27.46 16.41
CA ALA A 161 -0.43 -27.56 15.33
C ALA A 161 -1.64 -26.62 15.51
N LEU A 162 -1.44 -25.45 16.14
CA LEU A 162 -2.48 -24.46 16.41
C LEU A 162 -2.66 -23.41 15.30
N ILE A 163 -1.74 -23.38 14.33
CA ILE A 163 -1.76 -22.45 13.20
C ILE A 163 -1.50 -23.23 11.91
N GLU A 164 -2.05 -22.76 10.79
CA GLU A 164 -1.90 -23.41 9.49
C GLU A 164 -0.42 -23.62 9.17
N ARG A 165 -0.06 -24.81 8.72
CA ARG A 165 1.34 -25.16 8.48
C ARG A 165 1.81 -24.64 7.12
N ILE A 166 3.03 -24.10 7.08
CA ILE A 166 3.70 -23.81 5.81
C ILE A 166 4.52 -25.05 5.46
N GLU A 167 3.97 -25.90 4.60
CA GLU A 167 4.73 -27.03 4.06
C GLU A 167 5.82 -26.51 3.13
N PRO A 168 7.09 -26.95 3.27
CA PRO A 168 8.20 -26.50 2.43
C PRO A 168 7.96 -26.70 0.93
N GLY A 169 7.05 -27.63 0.56
CA GLY A 169 6.61 -27.83 -0.81
C GLY A 169 7.77 -28.05 -1.78
N ASN A 170 7.58 -27.59 -3.01
CA ASN A 170 8.57 -27.59 -4.08
C ASN A 170 9.21 -26.22 -4.33
N ASP A 171 8.80 -25.19 -3.57
CA ASP A 171 9.24 -23.78 -3.64
C ASP A 171 9.58 -23.32 -5.08
N PRO A 172 8.57 -23.23 -5.97
CA PRO A 172 8.82 -22.89 -7.37
C PRO A 172 9.31 -21.45 -7.50
N GLU A 173 10.10 -21.19 -8.54
CA GLU A 173 10.58 -19.83 -8.84
C GLU A 173 9.38 -18.86 -8.96
N PRO A 174 9.38 -17.74 -8.21
CA PRO A 174 8.26 -16.80 -8.21
C PRO A 174 8.18 -16.03 -9.54
N ILE A 175 6.95 -15.70 -9.96
CA ILE A 175 6.75 -14.78 -11.09
C ILE A 175 7.31 -13.40 -10.73
N ASP A 176 8.07 -12.81 -11.65
CA ASP A 176 8.64 -11.47 -11.47
C ASP A 176 7.78 -10.42 -12.20
N LEU A 177 6.96 -9.68 -11.43
CA LEU A 177 6.12 -8.58 -11.93
C LEU A 177 6.91 -7.45 -12.62
N THR A 178 8.23 -7.41 -12.45
CA THR A 178 9.09 -6.43 -13.15
C THR A 178 9.51 -6.91 -14.54
N ARG A 179 9.13 -8.12 -14.93
CA ARG A 179 9.40 -8.75 -16.24
C ARG A 179 8.13 -9.24 -16.92
N GLU A 180 7.17 -9.71 -16.14
CA GLU A 180 5.91 -10.28 -16.62
C GLU A 180 4.72 -9.47 -16.09
N PRO A 181 3.72 -9.16 -16.93
CA PRO A 181 2.55 -8.42 -16.48
C PRO A 181 1.70 -9.23 -15.51
N LEU A 182 1.03 -8.54 -14.59
CA LEU A 182 0.11 -9.16 -13.63
C LEU A 182 -1.05 -9.84 -14.37
N THR A 183 -1.36 -11.08 -13.99
CA THR A 183 -2.52 -11.84 -14.47
C THR A 183 -3.32 -12.38 -13.29
N PHE A 184 -4.62 -12.60 -13.50
CA PHE A 184 -5.53 -13.05 -12.45
C PHE A 184 -6.11 -14.44 -12.76
N PRO A 185 -6.30 -15.30 -11.74
CA PRO A 185 -5.91 -15.10 -10.35
C PRO A 185 -4.39 -15.15 -10.16
N ALA A 186 -3.86 -14.29 -9.28
CA ALA A 186 -2.42 -14.22 -9.01
C ALA A 186 -2.06 -15.17 -7.86
N ASP A 187 -0.94 -15.88 -7.98
CA ASP A 187 -0.43 -16.71 -6.88
C ASP A 187 0.07 -15.84 -5.71
N ARG A 188 0.21 -16.45 -4.53
CA ARG A 188 0.54 -15.70 -3.31
C ARG A 188 1.88 -14.98 -3.39
N ALA A 189 2.88 -15.55 -4.08
CA ALA A 189 4.19 -14.92 -4.26
C ALA A 189 4.07 -13.63 -5.08
N THR A 190 3.32 -13.67 -6.19
CA THR A 190 3.01 -12.53 -7.05
C THR A 190 2.22 -11.46 -6.28
N ARG A 191 1.22 -11.88 -5.49
CA ARG A 191 0.44 -10.95 -4.64
C ARG A 191 1.34 -10.25 -3.63
N LEU A 192 2.19 -10.99 -2.90
CA LEU A 192 3.12 -10.41 -1.92
C LEU A 192 4.15 -9.47 -2.58
N GLN A 193 4.64 -9.81 -3.79
CA GLN A 193 5.51 -8.94 -4.57
C GLN A 193 4.80 -7.62 -4.94
N ASN A 194 3.54 -7.68 -5.37
CA ASN A 194 2.73 -6.49 -5.66
C ASN A 194 2.46 -5.67 -4.38
N LEU A 195 2.03 -6.29 -3.29
CA LEU A 195 1.76 -5.62 -2.01
C LEU A 195 3.00 -4.92 -1.45
N SER A 196 4.18 -5.54 -1.62
CA SER A 196 5.47 -4.94 -1.25
C SER A 196 5.68 -3.59 -1.96
N ARG A 197 5.29 -3.52 -3.24
CA ARG A 197 5.44 -2.35 -4.11
C ARG A 197 4.33 -1.31 -4.01
N GLY A 198 3.18 -1.68 -3.43
CA GLY A 198 1.99 -0.83 -3.39
C GLY A 198 2.13 0.41 -2.50
N ASP A 199 1.18 1.33 -2.59
CA ASP A 199 1.05 2.50 -1.74
C ASP A 199 0.72 2.09 -0.31
N GLU A 200 1.47 2.64 0.64
CA GLU A 200 1.23 2.38 2.06
C GLU A 200 -0.14 2.87 2.54
N GLY A 201 -0.63 4.02 2.06
CA GLY A 201 -1.92 4.59 2.46
C GLY A 201 -3.11 3.77 1.95
N PHE A 202 -3.05 3.33 0.69
CA PHE A 202 -4.04 2.46 0.07
C PHE A 202 -4.14 1.13 0.81
N LEU A 203 -3.01 0.45 1.05
CA LEU A 203 -3.01 -0.82 1.78
C LEU A 203 -3.46 -0.65 3.22
N LEU A 204 -3.09 0.45 3.88
CA LEU A 204 -3.60 0.76 5.21
C LEU A 204 -5.13 0.91 5.21
N GLY A 205 -5.69 1.59 4.21
CA GLY A 205 -7.14 1.73 4.04
C GLY A 205 -7.84 0.37 3.84
N MET A 206 -7.27 -0.50 3.00
CA MET A 206 -7.77 -1.86 2.79
C MET A 206 -7.71 -2.68 4.07
N ALA A 207 -6.56 -2.71 4.74
CA ALA A 207 -6.37 -3.39 6.01
C ALA A 207 -7.32 -2.87 7.11
N TYR A 208 -7.50 -1.56 7.21
CA TYR A 208 -8.42 -0.96 8.17
C TYR A 208 -9.88 -1.32 7.87
N SER A 209 -10.25 -1.46 6.59
CA SER A 209 -11.61 -1.88 6.21
C SER A 209 -11.94 -3.29 6.72
N THR A 210 -10.96 -4.20 6.74
CA THR A 210 -11.18 -5.56 7.26
C THR A 210 -11.41 -5.60 8.76
N GLN A 211 -10.66 -4.76 9.50
CA GLN A 211 -10.86 -4.56 10.94
C GLN A 211 -12.21 -3.91 11.27
N ARG A 212 -12.78 -3.17 10.32
CA ARG A 212 -14.10 -2.52 10.40
C ARG A 212 -15.27 -3.44 10.01
N GLY A 213 -15.00 -4.71 9.67
CA GLY A 213 -16.01 -5.72 9.35
C GLY A 213 -16.15 -6.05 7.87
N TYR A 214 -15.45 -5.37 6.95
CA TYR A 214 -15.46 -5.73 5.54
C TYR A 214 -14.48 -6.89 5.29
N ALA A 215 -14.97 -8.14 5.26
CA ALA A 215 -14.23 -9.42 5.30
C ALA A 215 -14.06 -10.03 6.71
N GLU A 216 -14.84 -9.57 7.72
CA GLU A 216 -14.97 -10.13 9.09
C GLU A 216 -13.72 -10.88 9.61
N SER A 217 -12.55 -10.24 9.57
CA SER A 217 -11.31 -10.83 10.06
C SER A 217 -10.92 -10.21 11.40
N HIS A 218 -10.58 -11.02 12.41
CA HIS A 218 -10.06 -10.53 13.69
C HIS A 218 -8.56 -10.87 13.81
N PRO A 219 -7.67 -9.92 13.46
CA PRO A 219 -6.24 -10.15 13.44
C PRO A 219 -5.60 -9.93 14.82
N PHE A 220 -4.51 -10.64 15.07
CA PHE A 220 -3.59 -10.42 16.17
C PHE A 220 -2.18 -10.30 15.62
N ALA A 221 -1.40 -9.34 16.12
CA ALA A 221 0.02 -9.23 15.79
C ALA A 221 0.77 -10.39 16.44
N GLY A 222 0.97 -11.47 15.70
CA GLY A 222 1.71 -12.65 16.17
C GLY A 222 3.15 -12.29 16.48
N GLU A 223 3.82 -11.67 15.52
CA GLU A 223 5.13 -11.08 15.73
C GLU A 223 5.41 -9.94 14.73
N ILE A 224 6.02 -8.87 15.22
CA ILE A 224 6.65 -7.82 14.41
C ILE A 224 8.10 -7.76 14.84
N ARG A 225 9.03 -7.97 13.91
CA ARG A 225 10.47 -7.86 14.16
C ARG A 225 11.15 -6.99 13.12
N MET A 226 12.10 -6.18 13.56
CA MET A 226 12.91 -5.31 12.72
C MET A 226 14.37 -5.46 13.10
N GLY A 227 15.23 -5.54 12.09
CA GLY A 227 16.66 -5.75 12.27
C GLY A 227 17.37 -5.95 10.94
N GLU A 228 18.67 -6.23 11.02
CA GLU A 228 19.49 -6.51 9.85
C GLU A 228 19.41 -7.99 9.48
N VAL A 229 19.35 -8.26 8.18
CA VAL A 229 19.40 -9.60 7.59
C VAL A 229 20.50 -9.63 6.55
N ASP A 230 21.32 -10.66 6.58
CA ASP A 230 22.44 -10.83 5.65
C ASP A 230 21.93 -11.21 4.26
N VAL A 231 22.55 -10.61 3.25
CA VAL A 231 22.25 -10.84 1.84
C VAL A 231 23.38 -11.64 1.25
N SER A 232 23.04 -12.81 0.71
CA SER A 232 24.00 -13.73 0.11
C SER A 232 23.66 -14.00 -1.34
N VAL A 233 24.70 -14.25 -2.14
CA VAL A 233 24.59 -14.67 -3.55
C VAL A 233 25.47 -15.90 -3.78
N CYS A 234 25.16 -16.68 -4.81
CA CYS A 234 26.02 -17.77 -5.27
C CYS A 234 26.45 -17.47 -6.72
N PRO A 235 27.54 -16.72 -6.95
CA PRO A 235 27.99 -16.40 -8.29
C PRO A 235 28.46 -17.66 -9.02
N GLU A 236 28.09 -17.80 -10.29
CA GLU A 236 28.48 -18.96 -11.11
C GLU A 236 30.00 -19.08 -11.23
N GLU A 237 30.71 -17.94 -11.27
CA GLU A 237 32.16 -17.87 -11.40
C GLU A 237 32.90 -18.38 -10.16
N LEU A 238 32.26 -18.33 -8.98
CA LEU A 238 32.85 -18.81 -7.72
C LEU A 238 32.37 -20.21 -7.35
N GLY A 239 31.11 -20.54 -7.65
CA GLY A 239 30.50 -21.83 -7.30
C GLY A 239 30.28 -22.05 -5.80
N PHE A 240 30.36 -20.99 -4.98
CA PHE A 240 30.05 -21.03 -3.55
C PHE A 240 29.34 -19.74 -3.10
N VAL A 241 28.64 -19.84 -1.96
CA VAL A 241 27.87 -18.74 -1.39
C VAL A 241 28.80 -17.70 -0.76
N ILE A 242 28.57 -16.42 -1.09
CA ILE A 242 29.21 -15.28 -0.47
C ILE A 242 28.16 -14.32 0.09
N GLU A 243 28.46 -13.76 1.26
CA GLU A 243 27.71 -12.63 1.82
C GLU A 243 28.19 -11.33 1.17
N ILE A 244 27.27 -10.51 0.68
CA ILE A 244 27.56 -9.24 -0.01
C ILE A 244 27.18 -8.01 0.81
N GLY A 245 26.58 -8.21 1.98
CA GLY A 245 26.19 -7.15 2.90
C GLY A 245 24.95 -7.54 3.70
N ALA A 246 24.34 -6.55 4.34
CA ALA A 246 23.11 -6.73 5.10
C ALA A 246 22.12 -5.59 4.80
N ILE A 247 20.84 -5.89 4.96
CA ILE A 247 19.75 -4.93 4.78
C ILE A 247 18.87 -4.90 6.02
N VAL A 248 18.37 -3.71 6.37
CA VAL A 248 17.39 -3.55 7.45
C VAL A 248 16.02 -3.91 6.90
N LEU A 249 15.34 -4.83 7.56
CA LEU A 249 14.00 -5.29 7.22
C LEU A 249 13.10 -5.23 8.44
N THR A 250 11.81 -5.04 8.18
CA THR A 250 10.73 -5.26 9.13
C THR A 250 9.83 -6.39 8.62
N GLU A 251 9.74 -7.46 9.40
CA GLU A 251 8.85 -8.61 9.16
C GLU A 251 7.64 -8.52 10.10
N CYS A 252 6.45 -8.72 9.56
CA CYS A 252 5.20 -8.80 10.30
C CYS A 252 4.46 -10.09 9.96
N GLN A 253 4.18 -10.89 10.99
CA GLN A 253 3.35 -12.08 10.91
C GLN A 253 2.07 -11.87 11.71
N MET A 254 0.94 -11.82 11.01
CA MET A 254 -0.38 -11.70 11.61
C MET A 254 -0.99 -13.09 11.81
N ILE A 255 -1.68 -13.26 12.93
CA ILE A 255 -2.51 -14.42 13.24
C ILE A 255 -3.97 -14.00 13.05
N ASN A 256 -4.74 -14.79 12.32
CA ASN A 256 -6.15 -14.51 12.02
C ASN A 256 -7.03 -15.64 12.53
N GLN A 257 -8.32 -15.34 12.70
CA GLN A 257 -9.32 -16.28 13.23
C GLN A 257 -9.25 -17.66 12.58
N PHE A 258 -9.61 -18.65 13.40
CA PHE A 258 -9.47 -20.05 13.06
C PHE A 258 -10.37 -20.42 11.87
N HIS A 259 -9.83 -21.23 10.98
CA HIS A 259 -10.60 -21.94 9.97
C HIS A 259 -10.60 -23.42 10.35
N GLY A 260 -11.74 -24.09 10.22
CA GLY A 260 -11.87 -25.51 10.60
C GLY A 260 -13.14 -26.11 10.02
N GLY A 261 -13.04 -27.32 9.47
CA GLY A 261 -14.15 -27.99 8.76
C GLY A 261 -13.65 -29.01 7.74
N ASN A 262 -14.55 -29.86 7.22
CA ASN A 262 -14.26 -30.83 6.15
C ASN A 262 -13.03 -31.74 6.38
N GLY A 263 -12.75 -32.12 7.63
CA GLY A 263 -11.63 -33.01 7.98
C GLY A 263 -10.31 -32.30 8.28
N VAL A 264 -10.26 -30.97 8.20
CA VAL A 264 -9.10 -30.16 8.65
C VAL A 264 -9.31 -29.74 10.11
N PRO A 265 -8.33 -29.98 11.00
CA PRO A 265 -8.43 -29.55 12.40
C PRO A 265 -8.54 -28.01 12.47
N PRO A 266 -9.25 -27.47 13.48
CA PRO A 266 -9.37 -26.03 13.64
C PRO A 266 -7.99 -25.43 13.94
N GLN A 267 -7.53 -24.55 13.07
CA GLN A 267 -6.23 -23.88 13.17
C GLN A 267 -6.38 -22.40 12.87
N PHE A 268 -5.57 -21.58 13.53
CA PHE A 268 -5.40 -20.19 13.14
C PHE A 268 -4.86 -20.10 11.71
N THR A 269 -5.22 -19.01 11.02
CA THR A 269 -4.61 -18.67 9.73
C THR A 269 -3.59 -17.56 9.93
N ARG A 270 -2.78 -17.28 8.92
CA ARG A 270 -1.68 -16.31 8.97
C ARG A 270 -1.65 -15.37 7.77
N GLY A 271 -1.25 -14.14 8.04
CA GLY A 271 -0.91 -13.13 7.04
C GLY A 271 0.55 -12.73 7.15
N TYR A 272 1.16 -12.35 6.04
CA TYR A 272 2.59 -12.04 5.97
C TYR A 272 2.88 -10.68 5.32
N GLY A 273 3.77 -9.91 5.94
CA GLY A 273 4.27 -8.66 5.40
C GLY A 273 5.76 -8.49 5.67
N LEU A 274 6.50 -7.99 4.69
CA LEU A 274 7.93 -7.74 4.78
C LEU A 274 8.24 -6.41 4.09
N THR A 275 8.96 -5.52 4.78
CA THR A 275 9.30 -4.20 4.28
C THR A 275 10.77 -3.86 4.55
N MET A 276 11.33 -2.98 3.72
CA MET A 276 12.64 -2.37 3.90
C MET A 276 12.61 -1.32 5.02
N GLY A 277 13.71 -1.24 5.77
CA GLY A 277 13.87 -0.31 6.87
C GLY A 277 12.87 -0.56 8.00
N GLU A 278 12.34 0.53 8.56
CA GLU A 278 11.50 0.54 9.76
C GLU A 278 10.00 0.73 9.45
N GLY A 279 9.55 0.26 8.28
CA GLY A 279 8.19 0.43 7.76
C GLY A 279 7.15 -0.52 8.39
N GLU A 280 6.94 -0.45 9.71
CA GLU A 280 6.04 -1.37 10.43
C GLU A 280 4.59 -1.27 9.97
N ARG A 281 4.06 -0.05 9.83
CA ARG A 281 2.67 0.17 9.39
C ARG A 281 2.40 -0.42 8.01
N LYS A 282 3.35 -0.29 7.09
CA LYS A 282 3.31 -0.96 5.79
C LYS A 282 3.33 -2.48 5.94
N ALA A 283 4.25 -3.04 6.73
CA ALA A 283 4.35 -4.49 6.94
C ALA A 283 3.07 -5.08 7.54
N MET A 284 2.48 -4.42 8.54
CA MET A 284 1.19 -4.81 9.12
C MET A 284 0.07 -4.75 8.09
N SER A 285 -0.01 -3.68 7.29
CA SER A 285 -1.02 -3.53 6.25
C SER A 285 -0.89 -4.62 5.18
N MET A 286 0.33 -4.94 4.77
CA MET A 286 0.62 -6.06 3.86
C MET A 286 0.14 -7.39 4.44
N ALA A 287 0.45 -7.69 5.71
CA ALA A 287 0.05 -8.95 6.33
C ALA A 287 -1.48 -9.11 6.40
N LEU A 288 -2.20 -8.03 6.73
CA LEU A 288 -3.65 -8.03 6.77
C LEU A 288 -4.28 -8.21 5.38
N VAL A 289 -3.76 -7.52 4.37
CA VAL A 289 -4.26 -7.61 2.99
C VAL A 289 -3.87 -8.95 2.35
N ASP A 290 -2.66 -9.47 2.59
CA ASP A 290 -2.25 -10.82 2.16
C ASP A 290 -3.28 -11.85 2.62
N ARG A 291 -3.61 -11.84 3.92
CA ARG A 291 -4.61 -12.76 4.46
C ARG A 291 -6.01 -12.56 3.85
N ALA A 292 -6.43 -11.33 3.60
CA ALA A 292 -7.72 -11.06 2.98
C ALA A 292 -7.79 -11.59 1.54
N LEU A 293 -6.70 -11.48 0.78
CA LEU A 293 -6.60 -12.00 -0.60
C LEU A 293 -6.50 -13.52 -0.69
N ARG A 294 -6.40 -14.22 0.44
CA ARG A 294 -6.42 -15.69 0.53
C ARG A 294 -7.84 -16.26 0.69
N CYS A 295 -8.89 -15.45 0.48
CA CYS A 295 -10.27 -15.89 0.64
C CYS A 295 -10.59 -17.15 -0.18
N ASP A 296 -10.11 -17.25 -1.42
CA ASP A 296 -10.34 -18.42 -2.28
C ASP A 296 -9.60 -19.67 -1.75
N GLU A 297 -8.36 -19.51 -1.27
CA GLU A 297 -7.56 -20.58 -0.66
C GLU A 297 -8.20 -21.14 0.61
N LEU A 298 -8.94 -20.27 1.32
CA LEU A 298 -9.55 -20.55 2.61
C LEU A 298 -11.06 -20.78 2.50
N ALA A 299 -11.61 -20.90 1.29
CA ALA A 299 -13.03 -21.09 1.04
C ALA A 299 -13.95 -20.05 1.73
N GLU A 300 -13.50 -18.79 1.79
CA GLU A 300 -14.22 -17.65 2.35
C GLU A 300 -14.96 -16.87 1.25
N PRO A 301 -16.12 -16.25 1.55
CA PRO A 301 -16.83 -15.45 0.57
C PRO A 301 -16.02 -14.20 0.20
N ASN A 302 -15.93 -13.92 -1.10
CA ASN A 302 -15.31 -12.70 -1.64
C ASN A 302 -16.37 -11.61 -1.84
N TYR A 303 -16.59 -10.77 -0.83
CA TYR A 303 -17.60 -9.69 -0.89
C TYR A 303 -17.04 -8.31 -0.52
N ALA A 304 -15.85 -8.26 0.06
CA ALA A 304 -15.22 -7.02 0.47
C ALA A 304 -14.15 -6.57 -0.54
N PRO A 305 -13.90 -5.25 -0.70
CA PRO A 305 -12.85 -4.75 -1.58
C PRO A 305 -11.47 -5.35 -1.30
N ALA A 306 -11.10 -5.54 -0.03
CA ALA A 306 -9.82 -6.11 0.38
C ALA A 306 -9.63 -7.60 0.02
N GLN A 307 -10.71 -8.32 -0.32
CA GLN A 307 -10.67 -9.72 -0.78
C GLN A 307 -10.64 -9.84 -2.31
N ASN A 308 -10.93 -8.74 -3.03
CA ASN A 308 -10.93 -8.73 -4.49
C ASN A 308 -9.50 -8.50 -5.02
N GLN A 309 -8.85 -9.57 -5.50
CA GLN A 309 -7.49 -9.52 -6.02
C GLN A 309 -7.31 -8.48 -7.14
N GLU A 310 -8.23 -8.43 -8.10
CA GLU A 310 -8.13 -7.51 -9.23
C GLU A 310 -8.24 -6.05 -8.75
N PHE A 311 -9.18 -5.77 -7.86
CA PHE A 311 -9.37 -4.44 -7.31
C PHE A 311 -8.17 -3.99 -6.47
N VAL A 312 -7.64 -4.85 -5.60
CA VAL A 312 -6.50 -4.46 -4.73
C VAL A 312 -5.23 -4.30 -5.56
N LEU A 313 -4.85 -5.30 -6.36
CA LEU A 313 -3.53 -5.35 -6.99
C LEU A 313 -3.40 -4.40 -8.19
N SER A 314 -4.51 -4.02 -8.84
CA SER A 314 -4.51 -3.07 -9.97
C SER A 314 -4.55 -1.60 -9.53
N HIS A 315 -4.80 -1.33 -8.25
CA HIS A 315 -4.90 0.04 -7.71
C HIS A 315 -3.92 0.29 -6.57
N SER A 316 -3.00 -0.66 -6.31
CA SER A 316 -2.03 -0.55 -5.24
C SER A 316 -0.79 0.25 -5.64
N ASP A 317 -0.24 0.13 -6.85
CA ASP A 317 1.02 0.81 -7.22
C ASP A 317 0.80 2.32 -7.39
N SER A 318 1.43 3.11 -6.51
CA SER A 318 1.30 4.56 -6.50
C SER A 318 1.92 5.23 -7.73
N VAL A 319 2.89 4.58 -8.39
CA VAL A 319 3.50 5.07 -9.63
C VAL A 319 2.46 5.07 -10.75
N GLU A 320 1.73 3.97 -10.90
CA GLU A 320 0.67 3.85 -11.91
C GLU A 320 -0.51 4.76 -11.59
N ALA A 321 -1.00 4.70 -10.34
CA ALA A 321 -2.14 5.49 -9.91
C ALA A 321 -1.88 7.01 -10.00
N SER A 322 -0.72 7.48 -9.51
CA SER A 322 -0.35 8.89 -9.57
C SER A 322 -0.18 9.36 -11.02
N GLY A 323 0.51 8.59 -11.85
CA GLY A 323 0.68 8.89 -13.28
C GLY A 323 -0.68 9.01 -14.00
N PHE A 324 -1.57 8.03 -13.77
CA PHE A 324 -2.88 8.01 -14.41
C PHE A 324 -3.86 9.03 -13.84
N VAL A 325 -3.76 9.50 -12.59
CA VAL A 325 -4.59 10.63 -12.15
C VAL A 325 -4.05 11.94 -12.73
N GLN A 326 -2.74 12.12 -12.71
CA GLN A 326 -2.10 13.37 -13.12
C GLN A 326 -2.09 13.58 -14.64
N HIS A 327 -2.25 12.54 -15.45
CA HIS A 327 -2.31 12.67 -16.90
C HIS A 327 -3.45 13.61 -17.34
N LEU A 328 -4.52 13.76 -16.56
CA LEU A 328 -5.63 14.67 -16.83
C LEU A 328 -5.20 16.15 -17.01
N LYS A 329 -4.00 16.53 -16.52
CA LYS A 329 -3.39 17.84 -16.78
C LYS A 329 -2.93 18.01 -18.24
N LEU A 330 -2.73 16.92 -18.97
CA LEU A 330 -2.35 16.94 -20.37
C LEU A 330 -3.51 17.41 -21.26
N PRO A 331 -3.24 17.84 -22.51
CA PRO A 331 -4.28 18.34 -23.38
C PRO A 331 -5.28 17.26 -23.81
N HIS A 332 -6.54 17.39 -23.37
CA HIS A 332 -7.68 16.54 -23.75
C HIS A 332 -8.73 17.30 -24.59
N TYR A 333 -8.32 18.41 -25.22
CA TYR A 333 -9.27 19.31 -25.90
C TYR A 333 -9.96 18.69 -27.12
N VAL A 334 -9.41 17.64 -27.75
CA VAL A 334 -10.06 16.96 -28.87
C VAL A 334 -11.25 16.15 -28.37
N ASP A 335 -11.03 15.27 -27.39
CA ASP A 335 -12.09 14.42 -26.83
C ASP A 335 -13.17 15.29 -26.18
N PHE A 336 -12.77 16.35 -25.47
CA PHE A 336 -13.72 17.29 -24.89
C PHE A 336 -14.58 18.01 -25.94
N GLN A 337 -14.04 18.30 -27.13
CA GLN A 337 -14.85 18.89 -28.22
C GLN A 337 -15.87 17.90 -28.77
N ALA A 338 -15.55 16.60 -28.83
CA ALA A 338 -16.51 15.57 -29.22
C ALA A 338 -17.69 15.51 -28.23
N GLU A 339 -17.40 15.51 -26.92
CA GLU A 339 -18.42 15.56 -25.85
C GLU A 339 -19.26 16.85 -25.91
N LEU A 340 -18.62 18.02 -26.11
CA LEU A 340 -19.33 19.28 -26.27
C LEU A 340 -20.28 19.28 -27.47
N SER A 341 -19.86 18.67 -28.58
CA SER A 341 -20.69 18.54 -29.78
C SER A 341 -21.94 17.70 -29.53
N LEU A 342 -21.77 16.55 -28.85
CA LEU A 342 -22.86 15.68 -28.44
C LEU A 342 -23.82 16.42 -27.49
N LEU A 343 -23.30 17.06 -26.45
CA LEU A 343 -24.10 17.79 -25.46
C LEU A 343 -24.92 18.91 -26.10
N ARG A 344 -24.33 19.67 -27.03
CA ARG A 344 -25.03 20.72 -27.78
C ARG A 344 -26.15 20.15 -28.66
N THR A 345 -25.92 18.99 -29.26
CA THR A 345 -26.94 18.30 -30.07
C THR A 345 -28.12 17.86 -29.21
N LEU A 346 -27.86 17.23 -28.07
CA LEU A 346 -28.91 16.81 -27.12
C LEU A 346 -29.68 18.01 -26.55
N ALA A 347 -28.98 19.10 -26.21
CA ALA A 347 -29.60 20.33 -25.72
C ALA A 347 -30.53 20.95 -26.78
N ALA A 348 -30.11 20.99 -28.05
CA ALA A 348 -30.93 21.50 -29.15
C ALA A 348 -32.18 20.63 -29.40
N GLN A 349 -32.05 19.30 -29.29
CA GLN A 349 -33.17 18.37 -29.41
C GLN A 349 -34.18 18.54 -28.26
N HIS A 350 -33.71 18.77 -27.04
CA HIS A 350 -34.58 19.00 -25.89
C HIS A 350 -35.31 20.35 -25.97
N ALA A 351 -34.65 21.40 -26.46
CA ALA A 351 -35.24 22.73 -26.64
C ALA A 351 -36.22 22.81 -27.83
N ALA A 352 -36.21 21.82 -28.73
CA ALA A 352 -37.17 21.75 -29.82
C ALA A 352 -38.58 21.51 -29.24
N PRO A 353 -39.59 22.32 -29.61
CA PRO A 353 -40.96 22.10 -29.15
C PRO A 353 -41.43 20.70 -29.59
N PRO A 354 -42.26 20.01 -28.77
CA PRO A 354 -42.79 18.72 -29.16
C PRO A 354 -43.48 18.87 -30.52
N PRO A 355 -43.34 17.88 -31.43
CA PRO A 355 -43.96 17.96 -32.73
C PRO A 355 -45.45 18.23 -32.55
N VAL A 356 -45.92 19.34 -33.13
CA VAL A 356 -47.33 19.70 -33.16
C VAL A 356 -48.07 18.53 -33.77
N LYS A 357 -48.83 17.78 -32.96
CA LYS A 357 -49.81 16.83 -33.50
C LYS A 357 -50.80 17.66 -34.31
N GLN A 358 -50.65 17.67 -35.64
CA GLN A 358 -51.69 18.15 -36.53
C GLN A 358 -52.91 17.27 -36.26
N GLY A 359 -53.92 17.86 -35.62
CA GLY A 359 -55.18 17.21 -35.36
C GLY A 359 -55.91 16.96 -36.67
N GLU A 360 -56.01 15.69 -37.07
CA GLU A 360 -57.12 15.24 -37.89
C GLU A 360 -58.40 15.33 -37.04
N ALA A 361 -59.23 16.32 -37.35
CA ALA A 361 -60.57 16.41 -36.80
C ALA A 361 -61.48 15.38 -37.51
N GLY A 362 -61.70 14.26 -36.83
CA GLY A 362 -63.03 13.63 -36.74
C GLY A 362 -63.20 12.27 -37.42
N ARG A 363 -63.24 11.20 -36.60
CA ARG A 363 -64.49 10.53 -36.16
C ARG A 363 -64.20 9.31 -35.30
N GLY A 364 -64.90 9.21 -34.16
CA GLY A 364 -65.27 7.94 -33.53
C GLY A 364 -64.47 7.52 -32.29
N SER A 365 -65.01 7.79 -31.10
CA SER A 365 -64.80 6.97 -29.89
C SER A 365 -65.73 5.73 -29.95
N PRO A 366 -65.55 4.65 -29.14
CA PRO A 366 -65.06 4.67 -27.76
C PRO A 366 -64.15 3.51 -27.25
N ALA A 367 -63.47 3.83 -26.13
CA ALA A 367 -63.13 3.04 -24.93
C ALA A 367 -62.32 1.72 -24.99
N LEU A 368 -61.17 1.69 -24.29
CA LEU A 368 -60.84 0.66 -23.28
C LEU A 368 -59.71 1.11 -22.31
N ALA A 369 -59.72 0.52 -21.12
CA ALA A 369 -59.19 0.93 -19.80
C ALA A 369 -57.63 0.97 -19.64
N PRO A 370 -57.09 1.49 -18.51
CA PRO A 370 -55.67 1.85 -18.37
C PRO A 370 -54.80 0.69 -17.92
N ALA A 371 -53.59 0.59 -18.47
CA ALA A 371 -52.54 -0.31 -18.00
C ALA A 371 -51.38 0.48 -17.36
N GLN A 372 -51.28 0.29 -16.04
CA GLN A 372 -50.11 0.23 -15.16
C GLN A 372 -48.99 1.29 -15.28
N GLU A 373 -48.85 2.00 -14.15
CA GLU A 373 -47.75 2.86 -13.73
C GLU A 373 -46.38 2.20 -13.87
N CYS A 374 -45.46 2.90 -14.53
CA CYS A 374 -44.05 2.58 -14.51
C CYS A 374 -43.41 3.20 -13.26
N ALA A 375 -42.57 2.39 -12.62
CA ALA A 375 -42.08 2.54 -11.26
C ALA A 375 -41.37 3.87 -10.95
N THR A 376 -41.65 4.36 -9.75
CA THR A 376 -40.93 5.41 -9.03
C THR A 376 -39.49 4.94 -8.71
N PRO A 377 -38.45 5.79 -8.84
CA PRO A 377 -37.11 5.43 -8.38
C PRO A 377 -37.05 5.31 -6.85
N PRO A 378 -36.22 4.43 -6.28
CA PRO A 378 -36.20 4.18 -4.85
C PRO A 378 -35.72 5.42 -4.07
N GLN A 379 -36.54 5.86 -3.13
CA GLN A 379 -36.17 6.82 -2.10
C GLN A 379 -35.11 6.19 -1.19
N LEU A 380 -33.94 6.83 -1.11
CA LEU A 380 -32.96 6.57 -0.06
C LEU A 380 -33.61 6.85 1.30
N SER A 381 -33.72 5.81 2.13
CA SER A 381 -34.23 5.94 3.49
C SER A 381 -33.22 6.69 4.38
N PRO A 382 -33.67 7.57 5.30
CA PRO A 382 -32.77 8.22 6.24
C PRO A 382 -32.24 7.21 7.25
N VAL A 383 -30.92 7.24 7.46
CA VAL A 383 -30.23 6.57 8.56
C VAL A 383 -30.87 6.99 9.87
N ALA A 384 -31.29 5.99 10.66
CA ALA A 384 -31.82 6.17 11.99
C ALA A 384 -30.82 6.94 12.86
N GLN A 385 -31.21 8.13 13.31
CA GLN A 385 -30.56 8.83 14.41
C GLN A 385 -30.87 8.08 15.71
N GLY A 386 -29.98 7.17 16.09
CA GLY A 386 -29.86 6.72 17.48
C GLY A 386 -29.29 7.84 18.32
N ARG A 387 -30.16 8.65 18.93
CA ARG A 387 -29.81 9.45 20.11
C ARG A 387 -29.78 8.52 21.31
N GLU A 388 -28.60 8.13 21.76
CA GLU A 388 -28.43 7.73 23.16
C GLU A 388 -27.85 8.90 23.95
N SER A 389 -28.63 9.24 24.96
CA SER A 389 -28.43 10.30 25.91
C SER A 389 -27.23 9.99 26.80
N ILE A 390 -26.35 10.97 26.94
CA ILE A 390 -25.36 11.02 28.02
C ILE A 390 -26.14 11.29 29.33
N GLU A 391 -26.25 10.29 30.20
CA GLU A 391 -26.50 10.50 31.63
C GLU A 391 -25.16 10.40 32.37
N VAL A 392 -24.63 11.56 32.74
CA VAL A 392 -23.62 11.69 33.79
C VAL A 392 -24.37 11.67 35.12
N GLN A 393 -24.32 10.55 35.84
CA GLN A 393 -24.55 10.55 37.28
C GLN A 393 -23.19 10.47 37.98
N GLY A 394 -22.91 11.49 38.77
CA GLY A 394 -21.79 11.51 39.69
C GLY A 394 -22.07 10.68 40.94
N THR A 395 -21.03 9.99 41.40
CA THR A 395 -20.54 9.98 42.78
C THR A 395 -19.08 9.57 42.75
#